data_AF-A0A1M4VJ06-F1
#
_entry.id   AF-A0A1M4VJ06-F1
#
_cell.length_a   1.000
_cell.length_b   1.000
_cell.length_c   1.000
_cell.angle_alpha   90.00
_cell.angle_beta   90.00
_cell.angle_gamma   90.00
#
_symmetry.space_group_name_H-M   'P 1'
#
loop_
_entity.id
_entity.type
_entity.pdbx_description
1 polymer ?
#
loop_
_entity_poly.entity_id
_entity_poly.type
_entity_poly.pdbx_seq_one_letter_code
_entity_poly.pdbx_strand_id
1 'polypeptide(L)'
;MLLVGILLLIIALPTKEKEKDSTSETSLPDTEKSDTRELTGRQMETELEQALSNVEGIGKVQVVLTFEDTGEKVVEKDSDATVYAKDSKGNQTPYVSTEILPRIKGVLVIAQGGDNAVVNQNIREAVMALFQVEAHKIKVMKMK
;
A
#
# COMPACT_ATOMS: atom_id res chain seq x y z
N MET A 1 -16.24 -63.63 -20.48
CA MET A 1 -15.08 -62.84 -20.97
C MET A 1 -15.55 -61.64 -21.80
N LEU A 2 -16.32 -60.72 -21.23
CA LEU A 2 -16.78 -59.50 -21.94
C LEU A 2 -16.58 -58.21 -21.12
N LEU A 3 -16.19 -58.33 -19.84
CA LEU A 3 -15.99 -57.20 -18.92
C LEU A 3 -14.59 -56.56 -19.00
N VAL A 4 -13.59 -57.26 -19.55
CA VAL A 4 -12.22 -56.72 -19.69
C VAL A 4 -12.10 -55.73 -20.85
N GLY A 5 -12.99 -55.82 -21.85
CA GLY A 5 -12.96 -54.95 -23.04
C GLY A 5 -13.44 -53.52 -22.79
N ILE A 6 -14.40 -53.31 -21.87
CA ILE A 6 -14.96 -51.97 -21.60
C ILE A 6 -13.98 -51.11 -20.79
N LEU A 7 -13.17 -51.69 -19.90
CA LEU A 7 -12.19 -50.94 -19.10
C LEU A 7 -11.09 -50.33 -19.99
N LEU A 8 -10.67 -51.03 -21.06
CA LEU A 8 -9.67 -50.51 -22.00
C LEU A 8 -10.20 -49.40 -22.93
N LEU A 9 -11.52 -49.19 -23.01
CA LEU A 9 -12.09 -48.15 -23.87
C LEU A 9 -11.99 -46.75 -23.24
N ILE A 10 -11.79 -46.66 -21.92
CA ILE A 10 -11.71 -45.38 -21.17
C ILE A 10 -10.32 -44.73 -21.31
N ILE A 11 -9.26 -45.51 -21.56
CA ILE A 11 -7.87 -45.01 -21.70
C ILE A 11 -7.49 -44.62 -23.13
N ALA A 12 -8.33 -44.91 -24.13
CA ALA A 12 -8.03 -44.68 -25.54
C ALA A 12 -8.68 -43.41 -26.13
N LEU A 13 -9.40 -42.61 -25.33
CA LEU A 13 -9.88 -41.31 -25.79
C LEU A 13 -8.71 -40.31 -25.81
N PRO A 14 -8.34 -39.77 -26.98
CA PRO A 14 -7.31 -38.75 -27.05
C PRO A 14 -7.94 -37.46 -26.52
N THR A 15 -7.55 -37.04 -25.31
CA THR A 15 -7.82 -35.69 -24.85
C THR A 15 -6.98 -34.73 -25.70
N LYS A 16 -7.61 -34.18 -26.73
CA LYS A 16 -7.06 -33.11 -27.56
C LYS A 16 -7.51 -31.79 -26.96
N GLU A 17 -6.95 -31.44 -25.81
CA GLU A 17 -6.93 -30.06 -25.34
C GLU A 17 -5.54 -29.48 -25.56
N LYS A 18 -5.52 -28.26 -26.08
CA LYS A 18 -4.38 -27.61 -26.74
C LYS A 18 -3.17 -27.46 -25.81
N GLU A 19 -2.03 -27.91 -26.31
CA GLU A 19 -0.69 -27.46 -25.92
C GLU A 19 -0.54 -25.93 -26.08
N LYS A 20 -0.04 -25.29 -25.02
CA LYS A 20 1.07 -24.34 -25.12
C LYS A 20 1.95 -24.49 -23.87
N ASP A 21 3.15 -24.98 -24.16
CA ASP A 21 4.34 -25.09 -23.33
C ASP A 21 4.72 -23.76 -22.66
N SER A 22 5.07 -23.80 -21.37
CA SER A 22 6.21 -23.07 -20.75
C SER A 22 6.18 -23.16 -19.21
N THR A 23 7.18 -23.85 -18.69
CA THR A 23 7.93 -23.69 -17.43
C THR A 23 7.76 -22.37 -16.64
N SER A 24 7.77 -22.53 -15.30
CA SER A 24 8.14 -21.60 -14.20
C SER A 24 7.04 -20.92 -13.35
N GLU A 25 7.06 -21.33 -12.07
CA GLU A 25 6.96 -20.55 -10.83
C GLU A 25 5.66 -19.83 -10.42
N THR A 26 5.10 -20.33 -9.31
CA THR A 26 4.55 -19.65 -8.12
C THR A 26 4.30 -18.13 -8.17
N SER A 27 3.04 -17.73 -7.99
CA SER A 27 2.51 -16.81 -6.94
C SER A 27 1.22 -16.13 -7.40
N LEU A 28 0.32 -15.78 -6.46
CA LEU A 28 -0.48 -14.53 -6.39
C LEU A 28 -1.64 -14.66 -5.37
N PRO A 29 -1.62 -13.84 -4.30
CA PRO A 29 -2.81 -13.24 -3.71
C PRO A 29 -2.62 -11.71 -3.61
N ASP A 30 -2.92 -10.97 -4.70
CA ASP A 30 -2.63 -9.53 -4.81
C ASP A 30 -3.86 -8.61 -4.80
N THR A 31 -5.09 -9.14 -4.75
CA THR A 31 -6.29 -8.31 -5.03
C THR A 31 -6.80 -7.47 -3.84
N GLU A 32 -6.47 -7.79 -2.59
CA GLU A 32 -7.04 -7.08 -1.41
C GLU A 32 -6.11 -5.98 -0.85
N LYS A 33 -4.80 -6.01 -1.15
CA LYS A 33 -3.81 -5.07 -0.57
C LYS A 33 -3.73 -3.72 -1.28
N SER A 34 -4.21 -3.64 -2.53
CA SER A 34 -4.20 -2.40 -3.31
C SER A 34 -5.25 -1.41 -2.78
N ASP A 35 -6.45 -1.90 -2.47
CA ASP A 35 -7.57 -1.06 -2.05
C ASP A 35 -7.32 -0.41 -0.69
N THR A 36 -6.82 -1.15 0.30
CA THR A 36 -6.50 -0.56 1.62
C THR A 36 -5.37 0.47 1.54
N ARG A 37 -4.33 0.22 0.74
CA ARG A 37 -3.21 1.16 0.52
C ARG A 37 -3.68 2.44 -0.16
N GLU A 38 -4.54 2.32 -1.15
CA GLU A 38 -5.12 3.49 -1.81
C GLU A 38 -5.97 4.29 -0.82
N LEU A 39 -6.82 3.62 -0.02
CA LEU A 39 -7.68 4.28 0.97
C LEU A 39 -6.87 5.03 2.05
N THR A 40 -5.82 4.44 2.61
CA THR A 40 -4.94 5.12 3.58
C THR A 40 -4.20 6.29 2.95
N GLY A 41 -3.73 6.15 1.69
CA GLY A 41 -3.06 7.23 0.97
C GLY A 41 -3.97 8.44 0.75
N ARG A 42 -5.22 8.21 0.36
CA ARG A 42 -6.22 9.29 0.14
C ARG A 42 -6.48 10.11 1.40
N GLN A 43 -6.50 9.46 2.57
CA GLN A 43 -6.72 10.15 3.84
C GLN A 43 -5.55 11.09 4.16
N MET A 44 -4.31 10.62 4.00
CA MET A 44 -3.12 11.45 4.19
C MET A 44 -3.04 12.62 3.19
N GLU A 45 -3.40 12.37 1.92
CA GLU A 45 -3.52 13.43 0.89
C GLU A 45 -4.52 14.50 1.35
N THR A 46 -5.71 14.08 1.79
CA THR A 46 -6.78 14.98 2.22
C THR A 46 -6.38 15.79 3.46
N GLU A 47 -5.77 15.15 4.45
CA GLU A 47 -5.31 15.83 5.67
C GLU A 47 -4.24 16.88 5.35
N LEU A 48 -3.28 16.55 4.47
CA LEU A 48 -2.27 17.50 4.03
C LEU A 48 -2.87 18.65 3.22
N GLU A 49 -3.82 18.37 2.33
CA GLU A 49 -4.56 19.41 1.59
C GLU A 49 -5.28 20.36 2.54
N GLN A 50 -5.96 19.83 3.56
CA GLN A 50 -6.67 20.65 4.54
C GLN A 50 -5.71 21.50 5.36
N ALA A 51 -4.60 20.93 5.84
CA ALA A 51 -3.60 21.66 6.59
C ALA A 51 -2.99 22.80 5.75
N LEU A 52 -2.63 22.50 4.50
CA LEU A 52 -2.05 23.49 3.59
C LEU A 52 -3.07 24.54 3.17
N SER A 53 -4.36 24.22 3.02
CA SER A 53 -5.39 25.17 2.54
C SER A 53 -5.56 26.42 3.41
N ASN A 54 -5.14 26.36 4.68
CA ASN A 54 -5.20 27.47 5.62
C ASN A 54 -3.96 28.38 5.58
N VAL A 55 -2.96 28.07 4.75
CA VAL A 55 -1.76 28.90 4.59
C VAL A 55 -2.07 30.13 3.75
N GLU A 56 -1.73 31.31 4.27
CA GLU A 56 -1.95 32.57 3.55
C GLU A 56 -1.24 32.57 2.19
N GLY A 57 -1.97 32.96 1.15
CA GLY A 57 -1.45 33.07 -0.22
C GLY A 57 -1.33 31.75 -0.98
N ILE A 58 -1.71 30.60 -0.40
CA ILE A 58 -1.58 29.30 -1.07
C ILE A 58 -2.69 29.04 -2.12
N GLY A 59 -3.90 29.53 -1.85
CA GLY A 59 -5.10 29.30 -2.66
C GLY A 59 -5.55 27.84 -2.70
N LYS A 60 -6.05 27.38 -3.84
CA LYS A 60 -6.40 25.97 -4.05
C LYS A 60 -5.15 25.10 -4.06
N VAL A 61 -5.24 23.95 -3.40
CA VAL A 61 -4.16 22.98 -3.27
C VAL A 61 -4.64 21.62 -3.72
N GLN A 62 -3.78 20.89 -4.41
CA GLN A 62 -3.91 19.47 -4.69
C GLN A 62 -2.61 18.78 -4.26
N VAL A 63 -2.74 17.68 -3.52
CA VAL A 63 -1.60 16.90 -3.02
C VAL A 63 -1.65 15.50 -3.61
N VAL A 64 -0.49 14.99 -4.02
CA VAL A 64 -0.32 13.60 -4.42
C VAL A 64 0.83 13.01 -3.64
N LEU A 65 0.57 11.90 -2.96
CA LEU A 65 1.56 11.16 -2.19
C LEU A 65 1.98 9.90 -2.96
N THR A 66 3.28 9.62 -2.94
CA THR A 66 3.80 8.33 -3.40
C THR A 66 4.42 7.63 -2.20
N PHE A 67 4.07 6.37 -2.00
CA PHE A 67 4.59 5.57 -0.91
C PHE A 67 5.75 4.69 -1.38
N GLU A 68 6.67 4.41 -0.47
CA GLU A 68 7.64 3.35 -0.66
C GLU A 68 6.85 2.04 -0.66
N ASP A 69 7.01 1.26 -1.73
CA ASP A 69 6.52 -0.10 -1.73
C ASP A 69 7.45 -0.88 -0.79
N THR A 70 7.04 -0.99 0.47
CA THR A 70 7.65 -1.96 1.35
C THR A 70 7.22 -3.31 0.82
N GLY A 71 8.07 -3.91 -0.02
CA GLY A 71 7.95 -5.30 -0.48
C GLY A 71 7.96 -6.33 0.65
N GLU A 72 7.79 -5.90 1.90
CA GLU A 72 7.44 -6.71 3.04
C GLU A 72 6.01 -7.26 2.83
N LYS A 73 5.97 -8.36 2.09
CA LYS A 73 5.24 -9.52 2.57
C LYS A 73 5.78 -9.79 3.97
N VAL A 74 5.11 -9.27 4.99
CA VAL A 74 5.20 -9.81 6.35
C VAL A 74 4.72 -11.26 6.21
N VAL A 75 5.64 -12.14 5.84
CA VAL A 75 5.58 -13.51 6.29
C VAL A 75 5.78 -13.34 7.77
N GLU A 76 4.75 -13.56 8.57
CA GLU A 76 4.92 -13.72 10.01
C GLU A 76 6.08 -14.70 10.20
N LYS A 77 7.26 -14.16 10.50
CA LYS A 77 8.32 -14.95 11.07
C LYS A 77 8.04 -14.91 12.55
N ASP A 78 7.77 -16.08 13.11
CA ASP A 78 7.86 -16.39 14.53
C ASP A 78 8.71 -15.35 15.25
N SER A 79 8.03 -14.42 15.91
CA SER A 79 8.64 -13.62 16.95
C SER A 79 7.78 -13.83 18.17
N ASP A 80 8.30 -14.64 19.08
CA ASP A 80 7.79 -14.94 20.41
C ASP A 80 7.75 -13.67 21.28
N ALA A 81 6.92 -12.70 20.91
CA ALA A 81 6.63 -11.51 21.69
C ALA A 81 5.11 -11.36 21.86
N THR A 82 4.47 -12.42 22.34
CA THR A 82 3.08 -12.35 22.78
C THR A 82 3.00 -11.58 24.10
N VAL A 83 2.53 -10.33 24.05
CA VAL A 83 2.20 -9.58 25.27
C VAL A 83 0.85 -10.09 25.78
N TYR A 84 0.86 -10.78 26.92
CA TYR A 84 -0.35 -11.30 27.55
C TYR A 84 -0.93 -10.28 28.53
N ALA A 85 -2.19 -9.88 28.34
CA ALA A 85 -2.96 -9.27 29.42
C ALA A 85 -3.52 -10.39 30.31
N LYS A 86 -3.22 -10.36 31.62
CA LYS A 86 -3.73 -11.33 32.60
C LYS A 86 -5.02 -10.77 33.20
N ASP A 87 -6.15 -11.45 32.99
CA ASP A 87 -7.37 -11.17 33.76
C ASP A 87 -7.26 -11.76 35.18
N SER A 88 -8.13 -11.33 36.11
CA SER A 88 -8.15 -11.84 37.49
C SER A 88 -8.51 -13.34 37.61
N LYS A 89 -8.79 -14.02 36.49
CA LYS A 89 -9.15 -15.44 36.39
C LYS A 89 -8.09 -16.29 35.67
N GLY A 90 -6.96 -15.69 35.28
CA GLY A 90 -5.83 -16.39 34.68
C GLY A 90 -5.97 -16.70 33.19
N ASN A 91 -6.99 -16.16 32.49
CA ASN A 91 -7.10 -16.34 31.05
C ASN A 91 -6.09 -15.43 30.33
N GLN A 92 -5.38 -16.01 29.36
CA GLN A 92 -4.37 -15.33 28.56
C GLN A 92 -4.92 -15.09 27.15
N THR A 93 -5.22 -13.84 26.82
CA THR A 93 -5.60 -13.45 25.45
C THR A 93 -4.38 -12.82 24.78
N PRO A 94 -3.89 -13.36 23.65
CA PRO A 94 -2.78 -12.74 22.93
C PRO A 94 -3.23 -11.41 22.32
N TYR A 95 -2.43 -10.36 22.49
CA TYR A 95 -2.64 -9.08 21.81
C TYR A 95 -1.37 -8.69 21.05
N VAL A 96 -1.45 -8.72 19.72
CA VAL A 96 -0.42 -8.11 18.88
C VAL A 96 -1.13 -7.44 17.71
N SER A 97 -1.14 -6.10 17.70
CA SER A 97 -1.50 -5.31 16.54
C SER A 97 -0.43 -4.26 16.35
N THR A 98 0.43 -4.46 15.36
CA THR A 98 1.39 -3.45 14.92
C THR A 98 1.17 -3.28 13.43
N GLU A 99 0.32 -2.33 13.08
CA GLU A 99 0.11 -1.93 11.70
C GLU A 99 1.27 -1.03 11.26
N ILE A 100 2.12 -1.55 10.38
CA ILE A 100 3.24 -0.81 9.83
C ILE A 100 2.69 0.10 8.72
N LEU A 101 2.53 1.39 9.02
CA LEU A 101 2.15 2.38 8.02
C LEU A 101 3.26 2.52 6.95
N PRO A 102 2.90 2.64 5.67
CA PRO A 102 3.89 2.78 4.60
C PRO A 102 4.64 4.11 4.71
N ARG A 103 5.95 4.08 4.46
CA ARG A 103 6.77 5.31 4.39
C ARG A 103 6.48 6.08 3.11
N ILE A 104 6.49 7.40 3.19
CA ILE A 104 6.29 8.26 2.01
C ILE A 104 7.60 8.35 1.21
N LYS A 105 7.53 7.98 -0.06
CA LYS A 105 8.62 8.11 -1.04
C LYS A 105 8.77 9.53 -1.54
N GLY A 106 7.66 10.24 -1.72
CA GLY A 106 7.67 11.61 -2.19
C GLY A 106 6.29 12.28 -2.19
N VAL A 107 6.32 13.61 -2.29
CA VAL A 107 5.14 14.47 -2.24
C VAL A 107 5.16 15.44 -3.40
N LEU A 108 4.08 15.49 -4.15
CA LEU A 108 3.80 16.53 -5.13
C LEU A 108 2.69 17.44 -4.59
N VAL A 109 2.98 18.74 -4.51
CA VAL A 109 2.01 19.77 -4.14
C VAL A 109 1.77 20.69 -5.32
N ILE A 110 0.52 20.83 -5.74
CA ILE A 110 0.10 21.76 -6.78
C ILE A 110 -0.75 22.82 -6.11
N ALA A 111 -0.24 24.05 -6.02
CA ALA A 111 -0.89 25.15 -5.32
C ALA A 111 -1.03 26.38 -6.22
N GLN A 112 -2.09 27.16 -6.07
CA GLN A 112 -2.25 28.43 -6.81
C GLN A 112 -1.08 29.40 -6.53
N GLY A 113 -0.65 29.48 -5.27
CA GLY A 113 0.50 30.27 -4.83
C GLY A 113 1.87 29.61 -5.04
N GLY A 114 1.96 28.53 -5.83
CA GLY A 114 3.19 27.74 -5.99
C GLY A 114 4.37 28.48 -6.63
N ASP A 115 4.15 29.65 -7.23
CA ASP A 115 5.19 30.54 -7.78
C ASP A 115 5.72 31.58 -6.77
N ASN A 116 5.03 31.77 -5.64
CA ASN A 116 5.52 32.64 -4.58
C ASN A 116 6.59 31.90 -3.76
N ALA A 117 7.81 32.45 -3.70
CA ALA A 117 8.93 31.82 -3.01
C ALA A 117 8.68 31.61 -1.50
N VAL A 118 8.00 32.54 -0.84
CA VAL A 118 7.64 32.45 0.59
C VAL A 118 6.62 31.34 0.79
N VAL A 119 5.58 31.29 -0.06
CA VAL A 119 4.57 30.22 -0.02
C VAL A 119 5.23 28.85 -0.29
N ASN A 120 6.12 28.75 -1.27
CA ASN A 120 6.82 27.52 -1.60
C ASN A 120 7.68 27.02 -0.43
N GLN A 121 8.36 27.94 0.28
CA GLN A 121 9.11 27.62 1.48
C GLN A 121 8.20 27.12 2.60
N ASN A 122 7.10 27.84 2.89
CA ASN A 122 6.13 27.45 3.91
C ASN A 122 5.52 26.07 3.64
N ILE A 123 5.17 25.78 2.38
CA ILE A 123 4.66 24.47 1.97
C ILE A 123 5.69 23.38 2.27
N ARG A 124 6.95 23.58 1.89
CA ARG A 124 8.01 22.58 2.12
C ARG A 124 8.19 22.33 3.61
N GLU A 125 8.26 23.37 4.42
CA GLU A 125 8.42 23.25 5.87
C GLU A 125 7.25 22.50 6.52
N ALA A 126 6.01 22.81 6.13
CA ALA A 126 4.84 22.11 6.62
C ALA A 126 4.87 20.61 6.25
N VAL A 127 5.19 20.28 5.00
CA VAL A 127 5.27 18.87 4.55
C VAL A 127 6.39 18.12 5.28
N MET A 128 7.55 18.75 5.49
CA MET A 128 8.65 18.16 6.25
C MET A 128 8.24 17.87 7.71
N ALA A 129 7.55 18.82 8.36
CA ALA A 129 7.15 18.70 9.75
C ALA A 129 6.03 17.66 9.98
N LEU A 130 5.02 17.63 9.10
CA LEU A 130 3.84 16.78 9.25
C LEU A 130 4.11 15.32 8.85
N PHE A 131 4.85 15.11 7.77
CA PHE A 131 5.00 13.79 7.15
C PHE A 131 6.42 13.21 7.25
N GLN A 132 7.34 13.92 7.91
CA GLN A 132 8.75 13.52 8.07
C GLN A 132 9.42 13.20 6.72
N VAL A 133 9.01 13.92 5.67
CA VAL A 133 9.55 13.78 4.32
C VAL A 133 10.73 14.72 4.14
N GLU A 134 11.80 14.26 3.49
CA GLU A 134 12.98 15.09 3.24
C GLU A 134 12.73 16.12 2.12
N ALA A 135 13.34 17.30 2.22
CA ALA A 135 13.14 18.40 1.27
C ALA A 135 13.33 18.02 -0.21
N HIS A 136 14.26 17.12 -0.50
CA HIS A 136 14.57 16.68 -1.86
C HIS A 136 13.50 15.75 -2.47
N LYS A 137 12.57 15.24 -1.65
CA LYS A 137 11.44 14.39 -2.06
C LYS A 137 10.15 15.18 -2.26
N ILE A 138 10.19 16.50 -2.06
CA ILE A 138 9.03 17.39 -2.15
C ILE A 138 9.15 18.24 -3.42
N LYS A 139 8.11 18.21 -4.25
CA LYS A 139 8.00 19.08 -5.42
C LYS A 139 6.76 19.95 -5.28
N VAL A 140 6.95 21.27 -5.40
CA VAL A 140 5.85 22.25 -5.44
C VAL A 140 5.73 22.80 -6.86
N MET A 141 4.51 22.86 -7.38
CA MET A 141 4.18 23.41 -8.70
C MET A 141 3.03 24.42 -8.61
N LYS A 142 3.02 25.38 -9.54
CA LYS A 142 1.90 26.31 -9.69
C LYS A 142 0.72 25.61 -10.36
N MET A 143 -0.47 25.79 -9.80
CA MET A 143 -1.73 25.37 -10.41
C MET A 143 -2.03 26.21 -11.65
N LYS A 144 -2.49 25.57 -12.73
CA LYS A 144 -2.93 26.26 -13.95
C LYS A 144 -4.24 27.02 -13.76
#